data_AF-A0A6I5NX17-F1
#
_entry.id   AF-A0A6I5NX17-F1
#
_cell.length_a   1.000
_cell.length_b   1.000
_cell.length_c   1.000
_cell.angle_alpha   90.00
_cell.angle_beta   90.00
_cell.angle_gamma   90.00
#
_symmetry.space_group_name_H-M   'P 1'
#
loop_
_entity.id
_entity.type
_entity.pdbx_description
1 polymer ?
#
loop_
_entity_poly.entity_id
_entity_poly.type
_entity_poly.pdbx_seq_one_letter_code
_entity_poly.pdbx_strand_id
1 'polypeptide(L)'
;MGAGSTALLLKYLSETDEERDFPLGKLIVITSLVGREWDEAIDKVQRFILPLLRQHSILTIQCSRMSVDSVDAWIVRECCRQPQCIY
;
A
#
# COMPACT_ATOMS: atom_id res chain seq x y z
N MET A 1 2.29 1.65 -6.39
CA MET A 1 2.56 2.61 -5.30
C MET A 1 3.57 3.62 -5.79
N GLY A 2 3.29 4.93 -5.66
CA GLY A 2 4.19 5.98 -6.15
C GLY A 2 5.34 6.28 -5.19
N ALA A 3 6.47 6.74 -5.71
CA ALA A 3 7.67 7.04 -4.91
C ALA A 3 7.39 8.01 -3.74
N GLY A 4 6.61 9.07 -3.96
CA GLY A 4 6.27 10.05 -2.92
C GLY A 4 5.43 9.46 -1.78
N SER A 5 4.37 8.71 -2.12
CA SER A 5 3.56 8.01 -1.12
C SER A 5 4.36 6.97 -0.35
N THR A 6 5.30 6.28 -1.01
CA THR A 6 6.18 5.31 -0.35
C THR A 6 7.14 5.99 0.61
N ALA A 7 7.73 7.13 0.23
CA ALA A 7 8.60 7.89 1.12
C ALA A 7 7.87 8.39 2.37
N LEU A 8 6.63 8.89 2.21
CA LEU A 8 5.80 9.29 3.35
C LEU A 8 5.43 8.10 4.26
N LEU A 9 5.07 6.96 3.66
CA LEU A 9 4.80 5.73 4.41
C LEU A 9 6.03 5.30 5.23
N LEU A 10 7.22 5.29 4.61
CA LEU A 10 8.46 4.93 5.29
C LEU A 10 8.79 5.90 6.42
N LYS A 11 8.52 7.21 6.25
CA LYS A 11 8.64 8.20 7.32
C LYS A 11 7.77 7.81 8.52
N TYR A 12 6.48 7.57 8.31
CA TYR A 12 5.57 7.18 9.40
C TYR A 12 5.92 5.85 10.05
N LEU A 13 6.47 4.90 9.29
CA LEU A 13 6.92 3.61 9.84
C LEU A 13 8.18 3.73 10.69
N SER A 14 8.98 4.79 10.48
CA SER A 14 10.20 5.05 11.25
C SER A 14 10.00 5.92 12.49
N GLU A 15 8.85 6.60 12.57
CA GLU A 15 8.48 7.50 13.68
C GLU A 15 7.82 6.74 14.83
N THR A 16 7.98 7.24 16.06
CA THR A 16 7.20 6.75 17.21
C THR A 16 5.75 7.19 17.09
N ASP A 17 4.85 6.52 17.82
CA ASP A 17 3.42 6.87 17.83
C ASP A 17 3.19 8.32 18.26
N GLU A 18 4.01 8.86 19.17
CA GLU A 18 3.96 10.26 19.61
C GLU A 18 4.37 11.24 18.51
N GLU A 19 5.42 10.94 17.74
CA GLU A 19 5.91 11.84 16.67
C GLU A 19 4.90 12.03 15.54
N ARG A 20 4.14 10.98 15.25
CA ARG A 20 3.13 10.99 14.17
C ARG A 20 1.70 11.22 14.64
N ASP A 21 1.44 11.20 15.95
CA ASP A 21 0.14 11.46 16.60
C ASP A 21 -0.94 10.38 16.40
N PHE A 22 -0.55 9.14 16.09
CA PHE A 22 -1.49 8.00 16.03
C PHE A 22 -0.75 6.65 16.14
N PRO A 23 -1.39 5.57 16.61
CA PRO A 23 -0.79 4.24 16.62
C PRO A 23 -0.77 3.58 15.24
N LEU A 24 0.28 2.82 14.90
CA LEU A 24 0.40 2.17 13.57
C LEU A 24 -0.77 1.22 13.26
N GLY A 25 -1.33 0.56 14.28
CA GLY A 25 -2.48 -0.33 14.12
C GLY A 25 -3.76 0.36 13.62
N LYS A 26 -3.84 1.70 13.74
CA LYS A 26 -4.93 2.52 13.20
C LYS A 26 -4.65 3.08 11.79
N LEU A 27 -3.43 2.92 11.28
CA LEU A 27 -3.11 3.30 9.90
C LEU A 27 -3.80 2.32 8.93
N ILE A 28 -4.41 2.87 7.89
CA ILE A 28 -4.93 2.12 6.74
C ILE A 28 -4.17 2.60 5.51
N VAL A 29 -3.57 1.67 4.78
CA VAL A 29 -2.86 1.97 3.52
C VAL A 29 -3.73 1.50 2.37
N ILE A 30 -4.20 2.45 1.56
CA ILE A 30 -4.98 2.16 0.35
C ILE A 30 -4.07 2.39 -0.86
N THR A 31 -3.90 1.36 -1.67
CA THR A 31 -3.09 1.43 -2.89
C THR A 31 -3.95 1.18 -4.11
N SER A 32 -3.69 1.91 -5.18
CA SER A 32 -4.25 1.62 -6.49
C SER A 32 -3.15 1.31 -7.49
N LEU A 33 -3.23 0.17 -8.17
CA LEU A 33 -2.49 -0.05 -9.41
C LEU A 33 -3.45 0.17 -10.58
N VAL A 34 -3.18 1.21 -11.35
CA VAL A 34 -3.98 1.56 -12.53
C VAL A 34 -3.08 1.49 -13.76
N GLY A 35 -3.37 0.55 -14.65
CA GLY A 35 -2.57 0.32 -15.86
C GLY A 35 -1.33 -0.54 -15.60
N ARG A 36 -0.25 -0.26 -16.35
CA ARG A 36 1.03 -0.96 -16.21
C ARG A 36 1.98 -0.14 -15.34
N GLU A 37 2.43 -0.76 -14.26
CA GLU A 37 3.56 -0.29 -13.47
C GLU A 37 4.84 -0.98 -13.94
N TRP A 38 6.00 -0.41 -13.64
CA TRP A 38 7.28 -1.02 -13.96
C TRP A 38 7.52 -2.25 -13.08
N ASP A 39 7.95 -3.37 -13.69
CA ASP A 39 8.21 -4.63 -12.97
C ASP A 39 9.19 -4.45 -11.81
N GLU A 40 10.20 -3.58 -11.96
CA GLU A 40 11.13 -3.23 -10.88
C GLU A 40 10.46 -2.53 -9.69
N ALA A 41 9.46 -1.69 -9.94
CA ALA A 41 8.73 -1.01 -8.87
C ALA A 41 7.85 -2.00 -8.11
N ILE A 42 7.22 -2.95 -8.82
CA ILE A 42 6.48 -4.07 -8.23
C ILE A 42 7.42 -4.91 -7.36
N ASP A 43 8.58 -5.32 -7.87
CA ASP A 43 9.56 -6.10 -7.11
C ASP A 43 10.01 -5.37 -5.83
N LYS A 44 10.39 -4.09 -5.94
CA LYS A 44 10.80 -3.27 -4.79
C LYS A 44 9.69 -3.19 -3.73
N VAL A 45 8.45 -3.00 -4.15
CA VAL A 45 7.31 -2.98 -3.23
C VAL A 45 7.12 -4.31 -2.51
N GLN A 46 7.10 -5.41 -3.26
CA GLN A 46 6.88 -6.74 -2.68
C GLN A 46 8.01 -7.13 -1.73
N ARG A 47 9.25 -6.76 -2.08
CA ARG A 47 10.44 -7.11 -1.32
C ARG A 47 10.68 -6.25 -0.08
N PHE A 48 10.37 -4.96 -0.14
CA PHE A 48 10.73 -4.03 0.93
C PHE A 48 9.54 -3.43 1.67
N ILE A 49 8.43 -3.15 0.98
CA ILE A 49 7.30 -2.43 1.59
C ILE A 49 6.28 -3.39 2.21
N LEU A 50 5.84 -4.41 1.48
CA LEU A 50 4.84 -5.36 2.01
C LEU A 50 5.30 -6.05 3.31
N PRO A 51 6.57 -6.46 3.50
CA PRO A 51 7.01 -7.04 4.77
C PRO A 51 6.87 -6.08 5.95
N LEU A 52 7.13 -4.79 5.75
CA LEU A 52 6.96 -3.79 6.81
C LEU A 52 5.48 -3.64 7.18
N LEU A 53 4.59 -3.58 6.20
CA LEU A 53 3.15 -3.53 6.45
C LEU A 53 2.67 -4.74 7.26
N ARG A 54 3.19 -5.94 6.95
CA ARG A 54 2.90 -7.17 7.71
C ARG A 54 3.46 -7.12 9.13
N GLN A 55 4.70 -6.70 9.29
CA GLN A 55 5.38 -6.59 10.59
C GLN A 55 4.58 -5.70 11.55
N HIS A 56 4.05 -4.59 11.05
CA HIS A 56 3.24 -3.66 11.84
C HIS A 56 1.73 -3.98 11.81
N SER A 57 1.32 -5.09 11.18
CA SER A 57 -0.08 -5.52 11.03
C SER A 57 -1.00 -4.42 10.50
N ILE A 58 -0.51 -3.61 9.55
CA ILE A 58 -1.25 -2.48 8.97
C ILE A 58 -2.33 -2.99 8.02
N LEU A 59 -3.55 -2.45 8.15
CA LEU A 59 -4.64 -2.80 7.25
C LEU A 59 -4.33 -2.23 5.86
N THR A 60 -4.18 -3.13 4.89
CA THR A 60 -3.87 -2.79 3.50
C THR A 60 -5.08 -3.09 2.63
N ILE A 61 -5.48 -2.12 1.82
CA ILE A 61 -6.58 -2.25 0.86
C ILE A 61 -6.00 -1.97 -0.52
N GLN A 62 -6.06 -2.97 -1.40
CA GLN A 62 -5.59 -2.87 -2.76
C GLN A 62 -6.77 -2.75 -3.69
N CYS A 63 -6.80 -1.68 -4.47
CA CYS A 63 -7.87 -1.37 -5.40
C CYS A 63 -7.35 -1.34 -6.84
N SER A 64 -8.17 -1.74 -7.80
CA SER A 64 -7.90 -1.51 -9.21
C SER A 64 -9.16 -1.01 -9.91
N ARG A 65 -9.00 -0.47 -11.12
CA ARG A 65 -10.15 -0.30 -12.02
C ARG A 65 -10.68 -1.67 -12.46
N MET A 66 -11.99 -1.78 -12.70
CA MET A 66 -12.57 -2.98 -13.32
C MET A 66 -12.07 -3.17 -14.76
N SER A 67 -11.90 -2.08 -15.49
CA SER A 67 -11.41 -2.06 -16.87
C SER A 67 -10.62 -0.79 -17.16
N VAL A 68 -9.92 -0.75 -18.29
CA VAL A 68 -9.13 0.41 -18.72
C VAL A 68 -10.02 1.64 -18.93
N ASP A 69 -11.23 1.43 -19.47
CA ASP A 69 -12.15 2.50 -19.88
C ASP A 69 -13.18 2.89 -18.80
N SER A 70 -13.27 2.14 -17.71
CA SER A 70 -14.20 2.44 -16.63
C SER A 70 -13.62 3.51 -15.69
N VAL A 71 -14.10 4.75 -15.84
CA VAL A 71 -13.70 5.89 -15.02
C VAL A 71 -14.17 5.75 -13.56
N ASP A 72 -15.34 5.14 -13.34
CA ASP A 72 -16.01 5.11 -12.03
C ASP A 72 -16.11 3.70 -11.39
N ALA A 73 -15.63 2.65 -12.06
CA ALA A 73 -15.74 1.29 -11.54
C ALA A 73 -14.42 0.84 -10.90
N TRP A 74 -14.34 0.96 -9.57
CA TRP A 74 -13.26 0.43 -8.75
C TRP A 74 -13.66 -0.88 -8.09
N ILE A 75 -12.70 -1.77 -7.94
CA ILE A 75 -12.85 -3.03 -7.20
C ILE A 75 -11.74 -3.18 -6.18
N VAL A 76 -12.10 -3.67 -5.00
CA VAL A 76 -11.14 -4.12 -4.00
C VAL A 76 -10.63 -5.48 -4.43
N ARG A 77 -9.33 -5.57 -4.74
CA ARG A 77 -8.63 -6.81 -5.06
C ARG A 77 -8.27 -7.59 -3.82
N GLU A 78 -7.84 -6.87 -2.78
CA GLU A 78 -7.45 -7.45 -1.50
C GLU A 78 -7.71 -6.46 -0.36
N CYS A 79 -8.13 -6.98 0.79
CA CYS A 79 -8.24 -6.24 2.05
C CYS A 79 -7.73 -7.15 3.17
N CYS A 80 -6.51 -6.92 3.65
CA CYS A 80 -5.90 -7.78 4.67
C CYS A 80 -4.80 -7.06 5.48
N ARG A 81 -4.36 -7.68 6.57
CA ARG A 81 -3.19 -7.23 7.37
C ARG A 81 -1.91 -8.02 7.05
N GLN A 82 -1.98 -8.95 6.09
CA GLN A 82 -0.90 -9.85 5.72
C GLN A 82 -0.64 -9.86 4.20
N PRO A 83 -0.49 -8.69 3.53
CA PRO A 83 -0.39 -8.64 2.07
C PRO A 83 0.86 -9.36 1.57
N GLN A 84 0.70 -10.21 0.56
CA GLN A 84 1.79 -11.02 -0.01
C GLN A 84 2.26 -10.54 -1.39
N CYS A 85 1.36 -9.95 -2.17
CA CYS A 85 1.64 -9.45 -3.51
C CYS A 85 0.91 -8.13 -3.75
N ILE A 86 1.29 -7.41 -4.81
CA ILE A 86 0.63 -6.17 -5.22
C ILE A 86 -0.18 -6.37 -6.51
N TYR A 87 -1.39 -5.82 -6.55
CA TYR A 87 -2.36 -5.95 -7.65
C TYR A 87 -2.70 -4.61 -8.30
#